data_AF-A0A4V2FRL0-F1
#
_entry.id   AF-A0A4V2FRL0-F1
#
_cell.length_a   1.000
_cell.length_b   1.000
_cell.length_c   1.000
_cell.angle_alpha   90.00
_cell.angle_beta   90.00
_cell.angle_gamma   90.00
#
_symmetry.space_group_name_H-M   'P 1'
#
loop_
_entity.id
_entity.type
_entity.pdbx_description
1 polymer ?
#
loop_
_entity_poly.entity_id
_entity_poly.type
_entity_poly.pdbx_seq_one_letter_code
_entity_poly.pdbx_strand_id
1 'polypeptide(L)'
;MNRPQPTTGRRIVTALLVASAVVHAVLTVRLWAYSPGLAAIDALIAVAALVVAGAVLLRDEPAVLLAAAVVGGVGVATFLIPGLVAVADGQSFDGWLDPWAFGALLLDALAVRVAVFTLRRAPV
;
A
#
# COMPACT_ATOMS: atom_id res chain seq x y z
N MET A 1 22.89 -3.61 19.20
CA MET A 1 21.83 -3.26 18.23
C MET A 1 20.52 -3.08 18.99
N ASN A 2 20.04 -1.84 19.16
CA ASN A 2 18.76 -1.57 19.80
C ASN A 2 17.62 -2.10 18.93
N ARG A 3 16.89 -3.11 19.42
CA ARG A 3 15.72 -3.64 18.72
C ARG A 3 14.62 -2.56 18.77
N PRO A 4 14.05 -2.11 17.64
CA PRO A 4 12.91 -1.22 17.68
C PRO A 4 11.78 -1.88 18.46
N GLN A 5 11.23 -1.16 19.45
CA GLN A 5 10.12 -1.65 20.25
C GLN A 5 8.90 -1.95 19.36
N PRO A 6 8.03 -2.91 19.73
CA PRO A 6 6.83 -3.25 18.95
C PRO A 6 6.00 -2.01 18.56
N THR A 7 5.96 -1.01 19.43
CA THR A 7 5.30 0.28 19.24
C THR A 7 5.88 1.11 18.09
N THR A 8 7.19 1.09 17.87
CA THR A 8 7.84 1.82 16.76
C THR A 8 7.48 1.20 15.41
N GLY A 9 7.48 -0.13 15.31
CA GLY A 9 7.12 -0.83 14.07
C GLY A 9 5.69 -0.51 13.64
N ARG A 10 4.74 -0.56 14.58
CA ARG A 10 3.33 -0.22 14.33
C ARG A 10 3.16 1.24 13.87
N ARG A 11 3.86 2.20 14.48
CA ARG A 11 3.85 3.61 14.06
C ARG A 11 4.36 3.80 12.64
N ILE A 12 5.44 3.10 12.26
CA ILE A 12 5.97 3.15 10.89
C ILE A 12 4.96 2.56 9.91
N VAL A 13 4.35 1.41 10.22
CA VAL A 13 3.30 0.81 9.38
C VAL A 13 2.13 1.77 9.19
N THR A 14 1.64 2.40 10.27
CA THR A 14 0.58 3.40 10.17
C THR A 14 0.98 4.57 9.26
N ALA A 15 2.19 5.12 9.43
CA ALA A 15 2.66 6.23 8.61
C ALA A 15 2.74 5.85 7.13
N LEU A 16 3.21 4.64 6.82
CA LEU A 16 3.27 4.12 5.45
C LEU A 16 1.87 3.93 4.84
N LEU A 17 0.92 3.38 5.60
CA LEU A 17 -0.46 3.21 5.14
C LEU A 17 -1.15 4.55 4.88
N VAL A 18 -0.93 5.54 5.74
CA VAL A 18 -1.48 6.90 5.53
C VAL A 18 -0.86 7.55 4.29
N ALA A 19 0.46 7.44 4.11
CA ALA A 19 1.13 7.94 2.91
C ALA A 19 0.63 7.24 1.64
N SER A 20 0.49 5.91 1.67
CA SER A 20 -0.07 5.11 0.58
C SER A 20 -1.50 5.58 0.25
N ALA A 21 -2.36 5.77 1.26
CA ALA A 21 -3.71 6.26 1.06
C ALA A 21 -3.76 7.64 0.38
N VAL A 22 -2.86 8.56 0.74
CA VAL A 22 -2.75 9.88 0.09
C VAL A 22 -2.36 9.71 -1.38
N VAL A 23 -1.38 8.87 -1.69
CA VAL A 23 -0.94 8.64 -3.06
C VAL A 23 -2.06 8.02 -3.90
N HIS A 24 -2.74 6.99 -3.38
CA HIS A 24 -3.89 6.38 -4.07
C HIS A 24 -5.05 7.37 -4.25
N ALA A 25 -5.34 8.23 -3.27
CA ALA A 25 -6.35 9.28 -3.43
C ALA A 25 -5.98 10.27 -4.55
N VAL A 26 -4.70 10.64 -4.68
CA VAL A 26 -4.21 11.47 -5.79
C VAL A 26 -4.38 10.73 -7.13
N LEU A 27 -4.04 9.44 -7.19
CA LEU A 27 -4.21 8.61 -8.39
C LEU A 27 -5.69 8.49 -8.78
N THR A 28 -6.60 8.28 -7.82
CA THR A 28 -8.05 8.30 -8.05
C THR A 28 -8.48 9.58 -8.77
N VAL A 29 -8.09 10.75 -8.24
CA VAL A 29 -8.48 12.03 -8.83
C VAL A 29 -7.89 12.19 -10.24
N ARG A 30 -6.62 11.83 -10.43
CA ARG A 30 -5.93 11.96 -11.73
C ARG A 30 -6.51 11.02 -12.79
N LEU A 31 -6.95 9.82 -12.39
CA LEU A 31 -7.46 8.80 -13.30
C LEU A 31 -8.96 8.89 -13.55
N TRP A 32 -9.73 9.57 -12.70
CA TRP A 32 -11.20 9.54 -12.73
C TRP A 32 -11.81 9.84 -14.11
N ALA A 33 -11.24 10.82 -14.83
CA ALA A 33 -11.74 11.22 -16.15
C ALA A 33 -11.28 10.30 -17.30
N TYR A 34 -10.20 9.54 -17.12
CA TYR A 34 -9.56 8.77 -18.20
C TYR A 34 -9.78 7.26 -18.06
N SER A 35 -9.79 6.76 -16.82
CA SER A 35 -9.97 5.37 -16.48
C SER A 35 -10.74 5.24 -15.16
N PRO A 36 -12.09 5.36 -15.18
CA PRO A 36 -12.91 5.29 -13.98
C PRO A 36 -12.74 3.97 -13.21
N GLY A 37 -12.46 2.88 -13.93
CA GLY A 37 -12.22 1.57 -13.32
C GLY A 37 -10.96 1.55 -12.46
N LEU A 38 -9.84 2.04 -12.97
CA LEU A 38 -8.60 2.15 -12.20
C LEU A 38 -8.75 3.16 -11.05
N ALA A 39 -9.40 4.29 -11.31
CA ALA A 39 -9.66 5.30 -10.28
C ALA A 39 -10.48 4.74 -9.11
N ALA A 40 -11.48 3.90 -9.39
CA ALA A 40 -12.27 3.22 -8.36
C ALA A 40 -11.44 2.22 -7.56
N ILE A 41 -10.53 1.49 -8.19
CA ILE A 41 -9.60 0.57 -7.52
C ILE A 41 -8.68 1.36 -6.58
N ASP A 42 -8.07 2.45 -7.04
CA ASP A 42 -7.25 3.32 -6.20
C ASP A 42 -8.06 3.89 -5.02
N ALA A 43 -9.31 4.27 -5.24
CA ALA A 43 -10.17 4.79 -4.17
C ALA A 43 -10.44 3.73 -3.09
N LEU A 44 -10.68 2.48 -3.51
CA LEU A 44 -10.86 1.35 -2.61
C LEU A 44 -9.59 1.05 -1.81
N ILE A 45 -8.42 1.11 -2.44
CA ILE A 45 -7.14 0.92 -1.75
C ILE A 45 -6.91 2.04 -0.74
N ALA A 46 -7.15 3.30 -1.11
CA ALA A 46 -7.02 4.43 -0.20
C ALA A 46 -7.89 4.26 1.06
N VAL A 47 -9.15 3.87 0.88
CA VAL A 47 -10.08 3.60 2.00
C VAL A 47 -9.59 2.41 2.83
N ALA A 48 -9.21 1.30 2.20
CA ALA A 48 -8.70 0.12 2.91
C ALA A 48 -7.44 0.44 3.73
N ALA A 49 -6.51 1.21 3.16
CA ALA A 49 -5.30 1.65 3.85
C ALA A 49 -5.62 2.52 5.07
N LEU A 50 -6.58 3.44 4.99
CA LEU A 50 -7.01 4.25 6.14
C LEU A 50 -7.71 3.43 7.21
N VAL A 51 -8.61 2.51 6.82
CA VAL A 51 -9.30 1.61 7.76
C VAL A 51 -8.29 0.76 8.52
N VAL A 52 -7.32 0.17 7.81
CA VAL A 52 -6.29 -0.65 8.43
C VAL A 52 -5.32 0.20 9.25
N ALA A 53 -4.95 1.41 8.82
CA ALA A 53 -4.14 2.33 9.61
C ALA A 53 -4.82 2.65 10.95
N GLY A 54 -6.13 2.94 10.93
CA GLY A 54 -6.94 3.13 12.12
C GLY A 54 -6.95 1.89 13.02
N ALA A 55 -7.15 0.70 12.44
CA ALA A 55 -7.08 -0.54 13.19
C ALA A 55 -5.69 -0.77 13.83
N VAL A 56 -4.60 -0.48 13.12
CA VAL A 56 -3.22 -0.62 13.64
C VAL A 56 -3.00 0.32 14.84
N LEU A 57 -3.59 1.51 14.82
CA LEU A 57 -3.52 2.48 15.92
C LEU A 57 -4.34 2.06 17.13
N LEU A 58 -5.50 1.43 16.92
CA LEU A 58 -6.49 1.18 17.97
C LEU A 58 -6.42 -0.21 18.59
N ARG A 59 -5.84 -1.21 17.90
CA ARG A 59 -5.90 -2.63 18.32
C ARG A 59 -4.52 -3.26 18.33
N ASP A 60 -4.06 -3.79 19.45
CA ASP A 60 -2.77 -4.48 19.54
C ASP A 60 -2.84 -5.96 19.16
N GLU A 61 -3.41 -6.26 17.99
CA GLU A 61 -3.60 -7.63 17.52
C GLU A 61 -2.67 -7.95 16.33
N PRO A 62 -2.09 -9.16 16.27
CA PRO A 62 -1.22 -9.58 15.17
C PRO A 62 -1.97 -9.64 13.82
N ALA A 63 -3.27 -9.98 13.85
CA ALA A 63 -4.12 -10.04 12.66
C ALA A 63 -4.22 -8.69 11.93
N VAL A 64 -4.09 -7.57 12.66
CA VAL A 64 -4.15 -6.22 12.07
C VAL A 64 -2.87 -5.89 11.29
N LEU A 65 -1.71 -6.38 11.74
CA LEU A 65 -0.47 -6.27 10.97
C LEU A 65 -0.49 -7.15 9.72
N LEU A 66 -1.12 -8.33 9.80
CA LEU A 66 -1.37 -9.15 8.62
C LEU A 66 -2.27 -8.41 7.62
N ALA A 67 -3.35 -7.78 8.09
CA ALA A 67 -4.22 -6.96 7.24
C ALA A 67 -3.44 -5.83 6.55
N ALA A 68 -2.53 -5.16 7.26
CA ALA A 68 -1.66 -4.14 6.67
C ALA A 68 -0.77 -4.70 5.56
N ALA A 69 -0.19 -5.88 5.76
CA ALA A 69 0.61 -6.55 4.73
C ALA A 69 -0.25 -6.98 3.53
N VAL A 70 -1.48 -7.42 3.75
CA VAL A 70 -2.41 -7.79 2.66
C VAL A 70 -2.81 -6.56 1.86
N VAL A 71 -3.18 -5.44 2.51
CA VAL A 71 -3.53 -4.20 1.82
C VAL A 71 -2.36 -3.69 0.97
N GLY A 72 -1.15 -3.63 1.53
CA GLY A 72 0.04 -3.27 0.74
C GLY A 72 0.32 -4.27 -0.39
N GLY A 73 0.10 -5.57 -0.17
CA GLY A 73 0.27 -6.58 -1.23
C GLY A 73 -0.72 -6.38 -2.39
N VAL A 74 -1.97 -6.03 -2.08
CA VAL A 74 -2.98 -5.68 -3.08
C VAL A 74 -2.57 -4.42 -3.84
N GLY A 75 -2.12 -3.37 -3.15
CA GLY A 75 -1.63 -2.14 -3.78
C GLY A 75 -0.48 -2.40 -4.77
N VAL A 76 0.53 -3.19 -4.36
CA VAL A 76 1.61 -3.66 -5.24
C VAL A 76 1.05 -4.38 -6.48
N ALA A 77 0.10 -5.30 -6.28
CA ALA A 77 -0.50 -6.05 -7.39
C ALA A 77 -1.25 -5.15 -8.37
N THR A 78 -1.93 -4.10 -7.87
CA THR A 78 -2.66 -3.16 -8.73
C THR A 78 -1.75 -2.28 -9.60
N PHE A 79 -0.49 -2.09 -9.21
CA PHE A 79 0.50 -1.48 -10.08
C PHE A 79 1.09 -2.49 -11.08
N LEU A 80 1.49 -3.67 -10.60
CA LEU A 80 2.22 -4.65 -11.42
C LEU A 80 1.36 -5.32 -12.49
N ILE A 81 0.14 -5.75 -12.14
CA ILE A 81 -0.70 -6.54 -13.05
C ILE A 81 -1.07 -5.76 -14.31
N PRO A 82 -1.62 -4.52 -14.25
CA PRO A 82 -1.92 -3.75 -15.46
C PRO A 82 -0.68 -3.45 -16.29
N GLY A 83 0.45 -3.20 -15.64
CA GLY A 83 1.73 -3.00 -16.31
C GLY A 83 2.20 -4.20 -17.11
N LEU A 84 2.15 -5.40 -16.52
CA LEU A 84 2.54 -6.64 -17.20
C LEU A 84 1.59 -6.96 -18.37
N VAL A 85 0.29 -6.73 -18.21
CA VAL A 85 -0.70 -6.89 -19.28
C VAL A 85 -0.41 -5.93 -20.44
N ALA A 86 -0.17 -4.66 -20.16
CA ALA A 86 0.15 -3.66 -21.19
C ALA A 86 1.41 -4.02 -21.99
N VAL A 87 2.45 -4.55 -21.33
CA VAL A 87 3.64 -5.05 -22.02
C VAL A 87 3.34 -6.26 -22.89
N ALA A 88 2.55 -7.21 -22.40
CA ALA A 88 2.14 -8.37 -23.17
C ALA A 88 1.36 -7.97 -24.44
N ASP A 89 0.61 -6.86 -24.37
CA ASP A 89 -0.12 -6.25 -25.49
C ASP A 89 0.75 -5.36 -26.39
N GLY A 90 2.07 -5.30 -26.15
CA GLY A 90 3.03 -4.54 -26.97
C GLY A 90 3.04 -3.03 -26.74
N GLN A 91 2.44 -2.54 -25.65
CA GLN A 91 2.47 -1.11 -25.30
C GLN A 91 3.79 -0.70 -24.66
N SER A 92 4.15 0.58 -24.80
CA SER A 92 5.35 1.15 -24.20
C SER A 92 5.24 1.20 -22.67
N PHE A 93 6.38 1.09 -22.00
CA PHE A 93 6.51 0.99 -20.54
C PHE A 93 6.35 2.34 -19.81
N ASP A 94 5.87 3.38 -20.50
CA ASP A 94 5.98 4.77 -20.04
C ASP A 94 5.09 5.07 -18.82
N GLY A 95 4.01 4.31 -18.62
CA GLY A 95 3.13 4.43 -17.45
C GLY A 95 3.84 4.13 -16.11
N TRP A 96 4.95 3.39 -16.11
CA TRP A 96 5.75 3.11 -14.92
C TRP A 96 6.64 4.29 -14.50
N LEU A 97 6.82 5.27 -15.38
CA LEU A 97 7.60 6.47 -15.11
C LEU A 97 6.75 7.56 -14.41
N ASP A 98 5.45 7.34 -14.21
CA ASP A 98 4.63 8.25 -13.42
C ASP A 98 5.10 8.24 -11.95
N PRO A 99 5.56 9.38 -11.40
CA PRO A 99 6.13 9.42 -10.06
C PRO A 99 5.14 9.03 -8.97
N TRP A 100 3.85 9.26 -9.17
CA TRP A 100 2.82 8.90 -8.20
C TRP A 100 2.54 7.41 -8.21
N ALA A 101 2.43 6.80 -9.40
CA ALA A 101 2.25 5.37 -9.53
C ALA A 101 3.46 4.59 -8.97
N PHE A 102 4.67 5.04 -9.25
CA PHE A 102 5.89 4.47 -8.64
C PHE A 102 5.94 4.70 -7.12
N GLY A 103 5.52 5.88 -6.67
CA GLY A 103 5.39 6.20 -5.24
C GLY A 103 4.43 5.26 -4.51
N ALA A 104 3.29 4.92 -5.12
CA ALA A 104 2.33 3.97 -4.57
C ALA A 104 2.98 2.60 -4.39
N LEU A 105 3.56 2.06 -5.46
CA LEU A 105 4.27 0.78 -5.44
C LEU A 105 5.31 0.72 -4.31
N LEU A 106 6.13 1.76 -4.19
CA LEU A 106 7.19 1.80 -3.18
C LEU A 106 6.62 1.81 -1.77
N LEU A 107 5.63 2.66 -1.50
CA LEU A 107 4.99 2.77 -0.18
C LEU A 107 4.31 1.46 0.21
N ASP A 108 3.62 0.82 -0.73
CA ASP A 108 2.93 -0.44 -0.51
C ASP A 108 3.92 -1.57 -0.23
N ALA A 109 4.98 -1.70 -1.03
CA ALA A 109 6.02 -2.70 -0.82
C ALA A 109 6.73 -2.52 0.53
N LEU A 110 6.98 -1.27 0.94
CA LEU A 110 7.50 -0.95 2.27
C LEU A 110 6.51 -1.30 3.37
N ALA A 111 5.22 -1.00 3.20
CA ALA A 111 4.18 -1.35 4.16
C ALA A 111 4.12 -2.86 4.39
N VAL A 112 4.16 -3.67 3.32
CA VAL A 112 4.25 -5.13 3.42
C VAL A 112 5.47 -5.56 4.22
N ARG A 113 6.65 -5.07 3.84
CA ARG A 113 7.92 -5.48 4.45
C ARG A 113 7.97 -5.13 5.93
N VAL A 114 7.57 -3.91 6.30
CA VAL A 114 7.58 -3.45 7.70
C VAL A 114 6.49 -4.15 8.51
N ALA A 115 5.30 -4.36 7.96
CA ALA A 115 4.23 -5.08 8.64
C ALA A 115 4.61 -6.53 8.96
N VAL A 116 5.13 -7.27 7.98
CA VAL A 116 5.62 -8.65 8.19
C VAL A 116 6.76 -8.70 9.19
N PHE A 117 7.70 -7.75 9.10
CA PHE A 117 8.81 -7.67 10.04
C PHE A 117 8.36 -7.38 11.47
N THR A 118 7.38 -6.48 11.63
CA THR A 118 6.80 -6.15 12.94
C THR A 118 6.04 -7.34 13.51
N LEU A 119 5.27 -8.05 12.68
CA LEU A 119 4.54 -9.25 13.05
C LEU A 119 5.47 -10.36 13.57
N ARG A 120 6.58 -10.64 12.86
CA ARG A 120 7.57 -11.65 13.26
C ARG A 120 8.29 -11.36 14.58
N ARG A 121 8.18 -10.13 15.08
CA ARG A 121 8.82 -9.68 16.32
C ARG A 121 7.83 -9.43 17.46
N ALA A 122 6.54 -9.59 17.21
CA ALA A 122 5.54 -9.56 18.26
C ALA A 122 5.73 -10.81 19.15
N PRO A 123 5.82 -10.65 20.49
CA PRO A 123 5.75 -11.80 21.38
C PRO A 123 4.39 -12.47 21.21
N VAL A 124 4.39 -13.80 21.02
CA VAL A 124 3.18 -14.64 21.01
C VAL A 124 2.66 -14.78 22.42
#